data_AF-A0A5N0E5N2-F1
#
_entry.id   AF-A0A5N0E5N2-F1
#
_cell.length_a   1.000
_cell.length_b   1.000
_cell.length_c   1.000
_cell.angle_alpha   90.00
_cell.angle_beta   90.00
_cell.angle_gamma   90.00
#
_symmetry.space_group_name_H-M   'P 1'
#
loop_
_entity.id
_entity.type
_entity.pdbx_description
1 polymer ?
#
loop_
_entity_poly.entity_id
_entity_poly.type
_entity_poly.pdbx_seq_one_letter_code
_entity_poly.pdbx_strand_id
1 'polypeptide(L)'
;MDEHTVENLFAERPDALRLFRRLAPHIEALGAITTAVTKSQVSFGADRKFAWLWPIPRAKKVPEDALMLTLDLRKPVADPLILGVQETYPGKWTHQIRVLDESVIEHVVNEGWLEAAYDFGIKDSK
;
A
#
# COMPACT_ATOMS: atom_id res chain seq x y z
N MET A 1 -15.66 17.50 11.92
CA MET A 1 -14.46 16.67 11.67
C MET A 1 -14.00 17.05 10.28
N ASP A 2 -12.77 17.51 10.15
CA ASP A 2 -12.22 17.77 8.83
C ASP A 2 -12.18 16.45 8.05
N GLU A 3 -12.91 16.40 6.96
CA GLU A 3 -12.87 15.27 6.05
C GLU A 3 -11.51 15.28 5.35
N HIS A 4 -10.69 14.26 5.61
CA HIS A 4 -9.40 14.13 4.95
C HIS A 4 -9.64 13.64 3.51
N THR A 5 -9.10 14.36 2.54
CA THR A 5 -9.13 13.98 1.13
C THR A 5 -7.77 13.46 0.68
N VAL A 6 -7.76 12.62 -0.36
CA VAL A 6 -6.52 12.16 -0.99
C VAL A 6 -5.73 13.36 -1.52
N GLU A 7 -6.41 14.32 -2.13
CA GLU A 7 -5.80 15.55 -2.67
C GLU A 7 -5.03 16.32 -1.59
N ASN A 8 -5.58 16.44 -0.38
CA ASN A 8 -4.92 17.14 0.72
C ASN A 8 -3.73 16.33 1.27
N LEU A 9 -3.86 15.00 1.40
CA LEU A 9 -2.77 14.14 1.87
C LEU A 9 -1.55 14.17 0.93
N PHE A 10 -1.81 14.24 -0.38
CA PHE A 10 -0.81 14.25 -1.43
C PHE A 10 -0.50 15.66 -1.96
N ALA A 11 -0.95 16.70 -1.26
CA ALA A 11 -0.66 18.08 -1.62
C ALA A 11 0.86 18.28 -1.79
N GLU A 12 1.23 19.02 -2.83
CA GLU A 12 2.64 19.30 -3.21
C GLU A 12 3.46 18.08 -3.65
N ARG A 13 2.82 16.91 -3.84
CA ARG A 13 3.50 15.65 -4.22
C ARG A 13 2.83 14.99 -5.44
N PRO A 14 2.89 15.65 -6.62
CA PRO A 14 2.15 15.24 -7.80
C PRO A 14 2.55 13.84 -8.32
N ASP A 15 3.82 13.46 -8.21
CA ASP A 15 4.30 12.14 -8.65
C ASP A 15 3.74 11.02 -7.78
N ALA A 16 3.80 11.18 -6.46
CA ALA A 16 3.19 10.22 -5.52
C ALA A 16 1.66 10.12 -5.71
N LEU A 17 0.98 11.24 -6.00
CA LEU A 17 -0.45 11.23 -6.32
C LEU A 17 -0.76 10.47 -7.61
N ARG A 18 0.08 10.63 -8.65
CA ARG A 18 -0.04 9.86 -9.90
C ARG A 18 0.08 8.36 -9.63
N LEU A 19 1.10 7.94 -8.89
CA LEU A 19 1.31 6.53 -8.53
C LEU A 19 0.16 5.99 -7.67
N PHE A 20 -0.35 6.80 -6.72
CA PHE A 20 -1.52 6.42 -5.92
C PHE A 20 -2.74 6.14 -6.82
N ARG A 21 -3.04 7.05 -7.75
CA ARG A 21 -4.17 6.91 -8.67
C ARG A 21 -4.02 5.73 -9.63
N ARG A 22 -2.80 5.24 -9.87
CA ARG A 22 -2.54 4.03 -10.64
C ARG A 22 -2.71 2.76 -9.81
N LEU A 23 -2.18 2.73 -8.59
CA LEU A 23 -2.15 1.53 -7.76
C LEU A 23 -3.48 1.27 -7.01
N ALA A 24 -4.13 2.31 -6.49
CA ALA A 24 -5.34 2.16 -5.67
C ALA A 24 -6.47 1.40 -6.39
N PRO A 25 -6.76 1.63 -7.69
CA PRO A 25 -7.77 0.86 -8.40
C PRO A 25 -7.50 -0.65 -8.45
N HIS A 26 -6.24 -1.08 -8.51
CA HIS A 26 -5.90 -2.51 -8.47
C HIS A 26 -6.25 -3.13 -7.12
N ILE A 27 -6.03 -2.39 -6.02
CA ILE A 27 -6.41 -2.83 -4.68
C ILE A 27 -7.94 -2.90 -4.60
N GLU A 28 -8.63 -1.82 -4.95
CA GLU A 28 -10.09 -1.70 -4.85
C GLU A 28 -10.85 -2.73 -5.72
N ALA A 29 -10.23 -3.21 -6.80
CA ALA A 29 -10.80 -4.23 -7.68
C ALA A 29 -10.79 -5.66 -7.08
N LEU A 30 -10.11 -5.91 -5.97
CA LEU A 30 -9.98 -7.26 -5.38
C LEU A 30 -11.27 -7.77 -4.72
N GLY A 31 -12.20 -6.86 -4.36
CA GLY A 31 -13.48 -7.24 -3.78
C GLY A 31 -14.14 -6.14 -2.96
N ALA A 32 -14.82 -6.53 -1.88
CA ALA A 32 -15.52 -5.60 -1.00
C ALA A 32 -14.52 -4.88 -0.07
N ILE A 33 -14.03 -3.72 -0.52
CA ILE A 33 -12.99 -2.96 0.17
C ILE A 33 -13.53 -1.67 0.76
N THR A 34 -13.16 -1.43 2.01
CA THR A 34 -13.35 -0.14 2.68
C THR A 34 -12.07 0.67 2.57
N THR A 35 -12.18 1.86 1.96
CA THR A 35 -11.10 2.84 1.87
C THR A 35 -11.31 3.94 2.93
N ALA A 36 -10.26 4.27 3.67
CA ALA A 36 -10.29 5.35 4.65
C ALA A 36 -9.07 6.26 4.49
N VAL A 37 -9.32 7.56 4.36
CA VAL A 37 -8.29 8.59 4.26
C VAL A 37 -8.08 9.23 5.63
N THR A 38 -6.82 9.40 6.02
CA THR A 38 -6.42 10.09 7.24
C THR A 38 -5.42 11.19 6.91
N LYS A 39 -5.04 12.01 7.89
CA LYS A 39 -4.00 13.04 7.73
C LYS A 39 -2.65 12.53 7.21
N SER A 40 -2.34 11.24 7.36
CA SER A 40 -1.02 10.70 7.04
C SER A 40 -1.01 9.56 6.03
N GLN A 41 -2.15 8.95 5.73
CA GLN A 41 -2.22 7.79 4.86
C GLN A 41 -3.65 7.48 4.41
N VAL A 42 -3.75 6.78 3.29
CA VAL A 42 -4.93 6.03 2.86
C VAL A 42 -4.77 4.59 3.31
N SER A 43 -5.81 4.00 3.89
CA SER A 43 -5.83 2.58 4.25
C SER A 43 -6.96 1.85 3.54
N PHE A 44 -6.69 0.61 3.14
CA PHE A 44 -7.63 -0.31 2.52
C PHE A 44 -7.84 -1.51 3.44
N GLY A 45 -9.07 -1.98 3.53
CA GLY A 45 -9.43 -3.12 4.38
C GLY A 45 -10.64 -3.89 3.86
N ALA A 46 -10.68 -5.17 4.21
CA ALA A 46 -11.87 -6.01 4.15
C ALA A 46 -12.41 -6.18 5.58
N ASP A 47 -12.36 -7.39 6.16
CA ASP A 47 -12.67 -7.60 7.59
C ASP A 47 -11.66 -6.93 8.53
N ARG A 48 -10.43 -6.75 8.04
CA ARG A 48 -9.36 -5.96 8.66
C ARG A 48 -8.57 -5.20 7.60
N LYS A 49 -7.86 -4.16 8.03
CA LYS A 49 -6.93 -3.41 7.17
C LYS A 49 -5.77 -4.29 6.76
N PHE A 50 -5.36 -4.18 5.49
CA PHE A 50 -4.30 -4.99 4.93
C PHE A 50 -3.34 -4.21 4.04
N ALA A 51 -3.73 -3.02 3.55
CA ALA A 51 -2.88 -2.18 2.74
C ALA A 51 -2.94 -0.72 3.15
N TRP A 52 -1.82 -0.02 2.99
CA TRP A 52 -1.67 1.39 3.27
C TRP A 52 -0.82 2.08 2.23
N LEU A 53 -1.26 3.28 1.84
CA LEU A 53 -0.59 4.14 0.88
C LEU A 53 -0.39 5.52 1.46
N TRP A 54 0.83 6.06 1.35
CA TRP A 54 1.10 7.44 1.71
C TRP A 54 2.28 7.99 0.90
N PRO A 55 2.31 9.31 0.64
CA PRO A 55 3.44 9.90 -0.04
C PRO A 55 4.65 9.97 0.89
N ILE A 56 5.83 9.73 0.35
CA ILE A 56 7.10 9.93 1.05
C ILE A 56 7.87 11.08 0.39
N PRO A 57 8.49 11.96 1.19
CA PRO A 57 9.23 13.10 0.64
C PRO A 57 10.45 12.61 -0.14
N ARG A 58 10.83 13.41 -1.13
CA ARG A 58 12.13 13.30 -1.82
C ARG A 58 13.27 13.21 -0.81
N ALA A 59 14.27 12.40 -1.15
CA ALA A 59 15.50 12.27 -0.38
C ALA A 59 16.71 12.45 -1.30
N LYS A 60 17.90 12.72 -0.74
CA LYS A 60 19.12 12.94 -1.56
C LYS A 60 19.42 11.82 -2.58
N LYS A 61 18.94 10.60 -2.35
CA LYS A 61 19.11 9.44 -3.25
C LYS A 61 17.86 9.10 -4.08
N VAL A 62 16.75 9.81 -3.88
CA VAL A 62 15.47 9.61 -4.58
C VAL A 62 14.94 11.00 -4.96
N PRO A 63 15.21 11.46 -6.19
CA PRO A 63 14.96 12.85 -6.59
C PRO A 63 13.48 13.19 -6.78
N GLU A 64 12.61 12.18 -6.85
CA GLU A 64 11.16 12.30 -7.08
C GLU A 64 10.35 11.94 -5.83
N ASP A 65 9.13 12.47 -5.71
CA ASP A 65 8.21 12.07 -4.64
C ASP A 65 7.74 10.64 -4.91
N ALA A 66 7.99 9.75 -3.95
CA ALA A 66 7.63 8.34 -4.09
C ALA A 66 6.36 8.02 -3.29
N LEU A 67 5.75 6.89 -3.64
CA LEU A 67 4.62 6.34 -2.91
C LEU A 67 5.13 5.20 -2.03
N MET A 68 4.82 5.23 -0.75
CA MET A 68 5.03 4.07 0.11
C MET A 68 3.81 3.17 0.04
N LEU A 69 4.04 1.89 -0.23
CA LEU A 69 3.08 0.82 -0.09
C LEU A 69 3.46 -0.02 1.11
N THR A 70 2.51 -0.25 2.01
CA THR A 70 2.64 -1.26 3.06
C THR A 70 1.55 -2.30 2.90
N LEU A 71 1.94 -3.56 2.98
CA LEU A 71 1.03 -4.70 2.90
C LEU A 71 1.21 -5.59 4.13
N ASP A 72 0.11 -6.11 4.66
CA ASP A 72 0.15 -7.20 5.63
C ASP A 72 -0.22 -8.51 4.94
N LEU A 73 0.64 -9.52 5.06
CA LEU A 73 0.50 -10.85 4.48
C LEU A 73 0.57 -11.93 5.57
N ARG A 74 0.04 -13.11 5.26
CA ARG A 74 0.13 -14.29 6.14
C ARG A 74 1.51 -14.93 6.18
N LYS A 75 2.33 -14.69 5.15
CA LYS A 75 3.66 -15.27 4.96
C LYS A 75 4.66 -14.20 4.52
N PRO A 76 5.95 -14.34 4.86
CA PRO A 76 6.98 -13.45 4.35
C PRO A 76 7.17 -13.66 2.84
N VAL A 77 7.60 -12.60 2.18
CA VAL A 77 7.96 -12.57 0.76
C VAL A 77 9.34 -11.95 0.70
N ALA A 78 10.23 -12.55 -0.09
CA ALA A 78 11.56 -12.05 -0.33
C ALA A 78 11.68 -11.64 -1.79
N ASP A 79 11.89 -10.35 -2.04
CA ASP A 79 12.06 -9.78 -3.37
C ASP A 79 12.89 -8.49 -3.26
N PRO A 80 13.72 -8.13 -4.25
CA PRO A 80 14.51 -6.90 -4.24
C PRO A 80 13.72 -5.60 -4.02
N LEU A 81 12.42 -5.57 -4.35
CA LEU A 81 11.54 -4.42 -4.15
C LEU A 81 11.04 -4.29 -2.70
N ILE A 82 11.19 -5.33 -1.87
CA ILE A 82 10.85 -5.28 -0.45
C ILE A 82 11.92 -4.48 0.30
N LEU A 83 11.55 -3.27 0.72
CA LEU A 83 12.41 -2.40 1.52
C LEU A 83 12.60 -2.95 2.95
N GLY A 84 11.57 -3.59 3.49
CA GLY A 84 11.58 -4.18 4.82
C GLY A 84 10.45 -5.16 5.01
N VAL A 85 10.72 -6.22 5.76
CA VAL A 85 9.75 -7.25 6.16
C VAL A 85 9.86 -7.47 7.66
N GLN A 86 8.73 -7.45 8.37
CA GLN A 86 8.69 -7.64 9.82
C GLN A 86 7.48 -8.50 10.22
N GLU A 87 7.71 -9.54 11.01
CA GLU A 87 6.61 -10.24 11.69
C GLU A 87 6.17 -9.41 12.90
N THR A 88 4.99 -8.79 12.82
CA THR A 88 4.48 -7.97 13.94
C THR A 88 3.89 -8.84 15.05
N TYR A 89 3.30 -9.98 14.67
CA TYR A 89 2.86 -11.07 15.56
C TYR A 89 2.74 -12.36 14.72
N PRO A 90 2.68 -13.54 15.35
CA PRO A 90 2.68 -14.81 14.61
C PRO A 90 1.65 -14.85 13.49
N GLY A 91 2.12 -15.03 12.25
CA GLY A 91 1.26 -15.11 11.06
C GLY A 91 0.78 -13.76 10.49
N LYS A 92 1.32 -12.63 10.97
CA LYS A 92 1.22 -11.32 10.31
C LYS A 92 2.60 -10.79 9.98
N TRP A 93 2.87 -10.71 8.69
CA TRP A 93 4.09 -10.16 8.10
C TRP A 93 3.76 -8.84 7.42
N THR A 94 4.43 -7.78 7.85
CA THR A 94 4.27 -6.44 7.28
C THR A 94 5.43 -6.17 6.34
N HIS A 95 5.11 -5.79 5.11
CA HIS A 95 6.04 -5.55 4.02
C HIS A 95 5.96 -4.09 3.60
N GLN A 96 7.11 -3.44 3.45
CA GLN A 96 7.20 -2.08 2.94
C GLN A 96 7.83 -2.09 1.56
N ILE A 97 7.18 -1.43 0.61
CA ILE A 97 7.60 -1.32 -0.78
C ILE A 97 7.61 0.16 -1.14
N ARG A 98 8.72 0.61 -1.71
CA ARG A 98 8.82 1.96 -2.25
C ARG A 98 8.45 1.93 -3.73
N VAL A 99 7.28 2.45 -4.05
CA VAL A 99 6.79 2.57 -5.42
C VAL A 99 7.39 3.84 -6.02
N LEU A 100 8.35 3.66 -6.93
CA LEU A 100 9.07 4.74 -7.60
C LEU A 100 8.46 5.10 -8.95
N ASP A 101 7.90 4.10 -9.65
CA ASP A 101 7.34 4.22 -10.99
C ASP A 101 6.27 3.15 -11.23
N GLU A 102 5.71 3.13 -12.45
CA GLU A 102 4.68 2.16 -12.84
C GLU A 102 5.21 0.71 -12.94
N SER A 103 6.52 0.50 -13.16
CA SER A 103 7.09 -0.85 -13.23
C SER A 103 7.04 -1.58 -11.89
N VAL A 104 7.19 -0.84 -10.78
CA VAL A 104 6.99 -1.40 -9.43
C VAL A 104 5.54 -1.80 -9.22
N ILE A 105 4.58 -1.02 -9.74
CA ILE A 105 3.14 -1.36 -9.65
C ILE A 105 2.86 -2.64 -10.43
N GLU A 106 3.35 -2.73 -11.67
CA GLU A 106 3.20 -3.92 -12.51
C GLU A 106 3.78 -5.17 -11.84
N HIS A 107 4.97 -5.07 -11.23
CA HIS A 107 5.58 -6.18 -10.49
C HIS A 107 4.72 -6.63 -9.31
N VAL A 108 4.27 -5.69 -8.46
CA VAL A 108 3.43 -5.97 -7.29
C VAL A 108 2.12 -6.67 -7.70
N VAL A 109 1.52 -6.25 -8.81
CA VAL A 109 0.30 -6.87 -9.37
C VAL A 109 0.60 -8.25 -9.94
N ASN A 110 1.65 -8.39 -10.76
CA ASN A 110 1.97 -9.66 -11.42
C ASN A 110 2.38 -10.77 -10.43
N GLU A 111 3.06 -10.40 -9.34
CA GLU A 111 3.47 -11.35 -8.31
C GLU A 111 2.32 -11.74 -7.35
N GLY A 112 1.12 -11.16 -7.50
CA GLY A 112 -0.05 -11.52 -6.72
C GLY A 112 0.00 -11.03 -5.26
N TRP A 113 0.80 -10.01 -4.95
CA TRP A 113 0.98 -9.55 -3.58
C TRP A 113 -0.23 -8.80 -3.04
N LEU A 114 -1.00 -8.13 -3.91
CA LEU A 114 -2.22 -7.44 -3.52
C LEU A 114 -3.31 -8.44 -3.12
N GLU A 115 -3.44 -9.53 -3.87
CA GLU A 115 -4.33 -10.66 -3.61
C GLU A 115 -3.95 -11.35 -2.30
N ALA A 116 -2.65 -11.59 -2.07
CA ALA A 116 -2.16 -12.16 -0.82
C ALA A 116 -2.46 -11.26 0.39
N ALA A 117 -2.37 -9.94 0.22
CA ALA A 117 -2.72 -8.98 1.27
C ALA A 117 -4.24 -8.92 1.49
N TYR A 118 -5.04 -8.99 0.43
CA TYR A 118 -6.50 -9.06 0.54
C TYR A 118 -6.97 -10.34 1.22
N ASP A 119 -6.37 -11.50 0.92
CA ASP A 119 -6.60 -12.76 1.64
C ASP A 119 -6.24 -12.65 3.13
N PHE A 120 -5.15 -11.95 3.46
CA PHE A 120 -4.88 -11.58 4.85
C PHE A 120 -6.01 -10.71 5.40
N GLY A 121 -6.48 -9.72 4.65
CA GLY A 121 -7.56 -8.81 5.03
C GLY A 121 -8.89 -9.49 5.36
N ILE A 122 -9.15 -10.67 4.81
CA ILE A 122 -10.32 -11.50 5.09
C ILE A 122 -10.06 -12.36 6.34
N LYS A 123 -11.02 -12.41 7.26
CA LYS A 123 -10.93 -13.30 8.42
C LYS A 123 -11.21 -14.73 7.99
N ASP A 124 -10.42 -15.65 8.53
CA ASP A 124 -10.74 -17.07 8.42
C ASP A 124 -12.10 -17.29 9.09
N SER A 125 -13.05 -17.86 8.34
CA SER A 125 -14.32 -18.32 8.92
C SER A 125 -13.98 -19.43 9.92
N LYS A 126 -14.37 -19.24 11.17
CA LYS A 126 -14.28 -20.27 12.22
C LYS A 126 -15.15 -21.48 11.90
#